data_AF-A0A6G1IBG0-F1
#
_entry.id   AF-A0A6G1IBG0-F1
#
_cell.length_a   1.000
_cell.length_b   1.000
_cell.length_c   1.000
_cell.angle_alpha   90.00
_cell.angle_beta   90.00
_cell.angle_gamma   90.00
#
_symmetry.space_group_name_H-M   'P 1'
#
loop_
_entity.id
_entity.type
_entity.pdbx_description
1 polymer ?
#
loop_
_entity_poly.entity_id
_entity_poly.type
_entity_poly.pdbx_seq_one_letter_code
_entity_poly.pdbx_strand_id
1 'polypeptide(L)'
;ADELMKTMSASPGSTAAYWSHELYRGPRGEKISVYYGRSLKTSENVAQFFLGKPLLGFDMEWRPNATKSSGTKANVSLIQLACEDRIGLFHLALHRGDSVEDIMPPTLRKILESQDVAKVGVAILADYTRLQKHLGIQPSGLIELSHLHNLVMYSGSRPEMVTRKMVSLANQVQSHLQLPLYKGTVRTSDWGKELNHQQVVYAANDVYAGFRLYHVLESKRLAMNPVPPQPDFAERG
;
A
#
# COMPACT_ATOMS: atom_id res chain seq x y z
N ALA A 1 5.16 22.85 -6.26
CA ALA A 1 4.74 24.03 -5.49
C ALA A 1 3.31 24.42 -5.84
N ASP A 2 2.98 24.59 -7.12
CA ASP A 2 1.64 25.01 -7.57
C ASP A 2 0.49 24.07 -7.21
N GLU A 3 0.64 22.76 -7.36
CA GLU A 3 -0.44 21.79 -7.05
C GLU A 3 -0.78 21.76 -5.55
N LEU A 4 0.25 21.81 -4.69
CA LEU A 4 0.10 21.85 -3.23
C LEU A 4 -0.56 23.16 -2.76
N MET A 5 -0.17 24.30 -3.33
CA MET A 5 -0.81 25.60 -3.07
C MET A 5 -2.28 25.64 -3.53
N LYS A 6 -2.58 25.01 -4.66
CA LYS A 6 -3.94 24.89 -5.20
C LYS A 6 -4.83 24.00 -4.32
N THR A 7 -4.26 22.94 -3.75
CA THR A 7 -4.90 22.05 -2.77
C THR A 7 -5.18 22.74 -1.44
N MET A 8 -4.22 23.50 -0.90
CA MET A 8 -4.41 24.24 0.36
C MET A 8 -5.45 25.37 0.25
N SER A 9 -5.72 25.84 -0.97
CA SER A 9 -6.70 26.91 -1.25
C SER A 9 -8.09 26.38 -1.61
N ALA A 10 -8.28 25.05 -1.66
CA ALA A 10 -9.51 24.45 -2.15
C ALA A 10 -10.59 24.36 -1.06
N SER A 11 -11.84 24.63 -1.42
CA SER A 11 -12.98 24.58 -0.50
C SER A 11 -13.11 23.19 0.16
N PRO A 12 -13.46 23.13 1.47
CA PRO A 12 -13.76 21.86 2.14
C PRO A 12 -14.81 21.07 1.36
N GLY A 13 -14.48 19.86 0.93
CA GLY A 13 -15.36 19.00 0.14
C GLY A 13 -15.05 18.91 -1.37
N SER A 14 -14.08 19.68 -1.88
CA SER A 14 -13.54 19.46 -3.23
C SER A 14 -12.48 18.34 -3.22
N THR A 15 -12.32 17.60 -4.32
CA THR A 15 -11.28 16.55 -4.46
C THR A 15 -9.87 17.09 -4.26
N ALA A 16 -9.66 18.38 -4.52
CA ALA A 16 -8.40 19.07 -4.30
C ALA A 16 -8.04 19.24 -2.82
N ALA A 17 -8.95 19.02 -1.86
CA ALA A 17 -8.69 19.11 -0.43
C ALA A 17 -8.10 17.82 0.18
N TYR A 18 -7.98 16.74 -0.60
CA TYR A 18 -7.51 15.44 -0.14
C TYR A 18 -6.14 15.09 -0.71
N TRP A 19 -5.41 14.27 0.05
CA TRP A 19 -4.16 13.69 -0.41
C TRP A 19 -4.41 12.76 -1.60
N SER A 20 -3.56 12.87 -2.63
CA SER A 20 -3.61 12.04 -3.83
C SER A 20 -2.21 11.74 -4.33
N HIS A 21 -2.02 10.56 -4.93
CA HIS A 21 -0.79 10.22 -5.66
C HIS A 21 -0.50 11.22 -6.80
N GLU A 22 -1.55 11.86 -7.34
CA GLU A 22 -1.44 12.87 -8.40
C GLU A 22 -0.70 14.14 -7.97
N LEU A 23 -0.51 14.37 -6.66
CA LEU A 23 0.27 15.50 -6.13
C LEU A 23 1.78 15.32 -6.35
N TYR A 24 2.20 14.15 -6.81
CA TYR A 24 3.60 13.78 -6.96
C TYR A 24 3.98 13.60 -8.42
N ARG A 25 5.29 13.63 -8.65
CA ARG A 25 5.91 13.38 -9.95
C ARG A 25 7.03 12.37 -9.79
N GLY A 26 7.25 11.59 -10.84
CA GLY A 26 8.38 10.67 -10.94
C GLY A 26 9.71 11.40 -11.09
N PRO A 27 10.83 10.67 -11.14
CA PRO A 27 12.17 11.23 -11.18
C PRO A 27 12.46 12.18 -12.35
N ARG A 28 11.69 12.10 -13.45
CA ARG A 28 11.81 12.97 -14.63
C ARG A 28 10.70 14.00 -14.72
N GLY A 29 9.94 14.22 -13.64
CA GLY A 29 8.81 15.15 -13.61
C GLY A 29 7.53 14.60 -14.23
N GLU A 30 7.47 13.31 -14.57
CA GLU A 30 6.28 12.67 -15.12
C GLU A 30 5.19 12.46 -14.06
N LYS A 31 3.93 12.38 -14.48
CA LYS A 31 2.85 11.93 -13.59
C LYS A 31 3.09 10.47 -13.17
N ILE A 32 2.70 10.15 -11.93
CA ILE A 32 2.73 8.77 -11.43
C ILE A 32 1.79 7.92 -12.29
N SER A 33 2.31 6.80 -12.82
CA SER A 33 1.56 5.94 -13.73
C SER A 33 0.79 4.87 -12.96
N VAL A 34 -0.52 4.76 -13.18
CA VAL A 34 -1.36 3.71 -12.61
C VAL A 34 -1.63 2.64 -13.67
N TYR A 35 -1.21 1.41 -13.39
CA TYR A 35 -1.40 0.25 -14.25
C TYR A 35 -2.46 -0.68 -13.67
N TYR A 36 -3.43 -1.08 -14.50
CA TYR A 36 -4.51 -1.97 -14.09
C TYR A 36 -4.42 -3.33 -14.80
N GLY A 37 -3.89 -4.32 -14.09
CA GLY A 37 -3.74 -5.69 -14.55
C GLY A 37 -5.02 -6.50 -14.34
N ARG A 38 -5.74 -6.79 -15.43
CA ARG A 38 -7.04 -7.52 -15.40
C ARG A 38 -6.95 -8.98 -15.82
N SER A 39 -5.77 -9.42 -16.25
CA SER A 39 -5.49 -10.78 -16.69
C SER A 39 -4.10 -11.20 -16.21
N LEU A 40 -3.85 -12.50 -16.10
CA LEU A 40 -2.55 -13.04 -15.71
C LEU A 40 -1.41 -12.41 -16.55
N LYS A 41 -1.58 -12.36 -17.88
CA LYS A 41 -0.59 -11.79 -18.81
C LYS A 41 -0.34 -10.30 -18.57
N THR A 42 -1.39 -9.50 -18.43
CA THR A 42 -1.23 -8.05 -18.18
C THR A 42 -0.62 -7.79 -16.80
N SER A 43 -1.03 -8.55 -15.80
CA SER A 43 -0.54 -8.45 -14.43
C SER A 43 0.93 -8.86 -14.35
N GLU A 44 1.33 -9.91 -15.07
CA GLU A 44 2.73 -10.33 -15.19
C GLU A 44 3.60 -9.23 -15.83
N ASN A 45 3.14 -8.63 -16.93
CA ASN A 45 3.86 -7.51 -17.57
C ASN A 45 3.99 -6.30 -16.63
N VAL A 46 2.95 -5.97 -15.87
CA VAL A 46 2.98 -4.86 -14.92
C VAL A 46 3.94 -5.17 -13.76
N ALA A 47 3.99 -6.42 -13.29
CA ALA A 47 4.86 -6.82 -12.19
C ALA A 47 6.35 -6.63 -12.51
N GLN A 48 6.74 -6.74 -13.79
CA GLN A 48 8.11 -6.48 -14.24
C GLN A 48 8.62 -5.09 -13.86
N PHE A 49 7.75 -4.06 -13.79
CA PHE A 49 8.15 -2.70 -13.42
C PHE A 49 8.61 -2.57 -11.96
N PHE A 50 8.28 -3.54 -11.11
CA PHE A 50 8.57 -3.54 -9.68
C PHE A 50 9.72 -4.47 -9.31
N LEU A 51 10.25 -5.25 -10.27
CA LEU A 51 11.42 -6.09 -10.03
C LEU A 51 12.67 -5.25 -9.71
N GLY A 52 13.46 -5.74 -8.76
CA GLY A 52 14.72 -5.09 -8.34
C GLY A 52 14.53 -3.81 -7.52
N LYS A 53 13.29 -3.39 -7.26
CA LYS A 53 13.01 -2.30 -6.33
C LYS A 53 13.26 -2.77 -4.90
N PRO A 54 14.09 -2.08 -4.10
CA PRO A 54 14.41 -2.52 -2.74
C PRO A 54 13.24 -2.28 -1.77
N LEU A 55 12.30 -1.40 -2.14
CA LEU A 55 11.16 -1.04 -1.31
C LEU A 55 9.93 -0.77 -2.16
N LEU A 56 8.78 -1.28 -1.72
CA LEU A 56 7.49 -1.13 -2.37
C LEU A 56 6.42 -0.81 -1.34
N GLY A 57 5.52 0.12 -1.67
CA GLY A 57 4.23 0.19 -1.00
C GLY A 57 3.42 -1.06 -1.34
N PHE A 58 2.73 -1.61 -0.35
CA PHE A 58 1.88 -2.79 -0.51
C PHE A 58 0.54 -2.57 0.19
N ASP A 59 -0.52 -3.04 -0.47
CA ASP A 59 -1.88 -3.12 0.07
C ASP A 59 -2.61 -4.29 -0.63
N MET A 60 -3.79 -4.66 -0.12
CA MET A 60 -4.69 -5.57 -0.82
C MET A 60 -6.17 -5.36 -0.46
N GLU A 61 -7.05 -5.76 -1.37
CA GLU A 61 -8.51 -5.71 -1.16
C GLU A 61 -9.18 -7.05 -1.48
N TRP A 62 -10.31 -7.30 -0.83
CA TRP A 62 -11.08 -8.54 -0.94
C TRP A 62 -12.58 -8.26 -0.86
N ARG A 63 -13.42 -9.21 -1.30
CA ARG A 63 -14.88 -9.02 -1.23
C ARG A 63 -15.32 -8.79 0.23
N PRO A 64 -16.12 -7.76 0.54
CA PRO A 64 -16.47 -7.41 1.92
C PRO A 64 -17.08 -8.55 2.74
N ASN A 65 -17.85 -9.43 2.08
CA ASN A 65 -18.52 -10.57 2.71
C ASN A 65 -17.77 -11.90 2.55
N ALA A 66 -16.48 -11.87 2.20
CA ALA A 66 -15.68 -13.07 2.02
C ALA A 66 -15.49 -13.81 3.34
N THR A 67 -15.99 -15.04 3.38
CA THR A 67 -15.78 -16.00 4.47
C THR A 67 -14.53 -16.83 4.24
N LYS A 68 -14.09 -17.59 5.25
CA LYS A 68 -12.95 -18.53 5.12
C LYS A 68 -13.16 -19.57 4.00
N SER A 69 -14.40 -19.95 3.72
CA SER A 69 -14.78 -20.89 2.66
C SER A 69 -15.01 -20.23 1.31
N SER A 70 -14.99 -18.90 1.25
CA SER A 70 -15.02 -18.20 -0.05
C SER A 70 -13.73 -18.54 -0.82
N GLY A 71 -13.85 -18.76 -2.13
CA GLY A 71 -12.69 -19.10 -2.97
C GLY A 71 -11.58 -18.04 -2.92
N THR A 72 -10.39 -18.38 -3.39
CA THR A 72 -9.18 -17.53 -3.32
C THR A 72 -9.43 -16.11 -3.83
N LYS A 73 -10.09 -15.97 -4.98
CA LYS A 73 -10.40 -14.68 -5.62
C LYS A 73 -11.33 -13.78 -4.82
N ALA A 74 -12.20 -14.37 -3.99
CA ALA A 74 -13.06 -13.59 -3.09
C ALA A 74 -12.29 -13.13 -1.86
N ASN A 75 -11.33 -13.93 -1.38
CA ASN A 75 -10.52 -13.61 -0.21
C ASN A 75 -9.28 -12.77 -0.51
N VAL A 76 -8.81 -12.76 -1.76
CA VAL A 76 -7.71 -11.95 -2.29
C VAL A 76 -8.12 -11.49 -3.68
N SER A 77 -8.77 -10.33 -3.78
CA SER A 77 -9.35 -9.88 -5.05
C SER A 77 -8.40 -8.98 -5.83
N LEU A 78 -7.78 -8.03 -5.14
CA LEU A 78 -6.87 -7.05 -5.71
C LEU A 78 -5.62 -6.98 -4.83
N ILE A 79 -4.45 -7.00 -5.45
CA ILE A 79 -3.17 -6.69 -4.79
C ILE A 79 -2.68 -5.39 -5.40
N GLN A 80 -2.14 -4.48 -4.58
CA GLN A 80 -1.54 -3.24 -5.06
C GLN A 80 -0.06 -3.18 -4.71
N LEU A 81 0.75 -2.65 -5.63
CA LEU A 81 2.14 -2.27 -5.38
C LEU A 81 2.38 -0.83 -5.80
N ALA A 82 3.24 -0.12 -5.08
CA ALA A 82 3.70 1.22 -5.43
C ALA A 82 5.23 1.34 -5.33
N CYS A 83 5.82 2.09 -6.27
CA CYS A 83 7.20 2.56 -6.20
C CYS A 83 7.24 4.05 -6.60
N GLU A 84 8.42 4.61 -6.83
CA GLU A 84 8.64 6.06 -6.99
C GLU A 84 7.74 6.70 -8.05
N ASP A 85 7.59 6.04 -9.21
CA ASP A 85 6.92 6.55 -10.40
C ASP A 85 5.69 5.76 -10.83
N ARG A 86 5.37 4.63 -10.17
CA ARG A 86 4.36 3.67 -10.65
C ARG A 86 3.53 3.06 -9.54
N ILE A 87 2.29 2.74 -9.90
CA ILE A 87 1.31 2.02 -9.10
C ILE A 87 0.77 0.87 -9.95
N GLY A 88 0.80 -0.35 -9.41
CA GLY A 88 0.28 -1.55 -10.05
C GLY A 88 -0.93 -2.07 -9.29
N LEU A 89 -2.08 -2.19 -9.97
CA LEU A 89 -3.32 -2.76 -9.47
C LEU A 89 -3.50 -4.14 -10.11
N PHE A 90 -3.16 -5.21 -9.38
CA PHE A 90 -3.20 -6.60 -9.86
C PHE A 90 -4.52 -7.25 -9.47
N HIS A 91 -5.46 -7.35 -10.39
CA HIS A 91 -6.84 -7.74 -10.11
C HIS A 91 -7.06 -9.24 -10.30
N LEU A 92 -6.57 -10.02 -9.35
CA LEU A 92 -6.62 -11.48 -9.34
C LEU A 92 -8.05 -12.02 -9.54
N ALA A 93 -9.08 -11.34 -9.00
CA ALA A 93 -10.46 -11.75 -9.18
C ALA A 93 -10.95 -11.76 -10.64
N LEU A 94 -10.28 -11.05 -11.56
CA LEU A 94 -10.61 -11.03 -12.98
C LEU A 94 -9.78 -12.00 -13.82
N HIS A 95 -8.72 -12.58 -13.24
CA HIS A 95 -7.90 -13.55 -13.96
C HIS A 95 -8.71 -14.80 -14.30
N ARG A 96 -8.42 -15.45 -15.43
CA ARG A 96 -9.11 -16.69 -15.82
C ARG A 96 -8.64 -17.84 -14.91
N GLY A 97 -9.51 -18.81 -14.66
CA GLY A 97 -9.23 -19.93 -13.76
C GLY A 97 -9.40 -19.56 -12.28
N ASP A 98 -9.19 -20.57 -11.43
CA ASP A 98 -9.45 -20.51 -9.99
C ASP A 98 -8.33 -21.14 -9.14
N SER A 99 -7.38 -21.87 -9.75
CA SER A 99 -6.19 -22.31 -9.04
C SER A 99 -5.25 -21.12 -8.78
N VAL A 100 -4.35 -21.27 -7.82
CA VAL A 100 -3.35 -20.23 -7.53
C VAL A 100 -2.46 -20.01 -8.76
N GLU A 101 -2.14 -21.07 -9.49
CA GLU A 101 -1.31 -21.06 -10.71
C GLU A 101 -2.00 -20.31 -11.86
N ASP A 102 -3.32 -20.41 -11.97
CA ASP A 102 -4.09 -19.70 -13.00
C ASP A 102 -4.12 -18.18 -12.75
N ILE A 103 -4.19 -17.78 -11.48
CA ILE A 103 -4.49 -16.38 -11.12
C ILE A 103 -3.28 -15.61 -10.62
N MET A 104 -2.20 -16.24 -10.16
CA MET A 104 -1.07 -15.55 -9.55
C MET A 104 0.04 -15.29 -10.57
N PRO A 105 0.36 -14.02 -10.91
CA PRO A 105 1.50 -13.72 -11.77
C PRO A 105 2.81 -14.19 -11.11
N PRO A 106 3.64 -15.01 -11.79
CA PRO A 106 4.89 -15.52 -11.23
C PRO A 106 5.84 -14.43 -10.72
N THR A 107 5.94 -13.30 -11.42
CA THR A 107 6.80 -12.19 -10.99
C THR A 107 6.23 -11.47 -9.77
N LEU A 108 4.91 -11.32 -9.69
CA LEU A 108 4.26 -10.76 -8.50
C LEU A 108 4.53 -11.64 -7.28
N ARG A 109 4.35 -12.96 -7.41
CA ARG A 109 4.69 -13.93 -6.35
C ARG A 109 6.14 -13.77 -5.90
N LYS A 110 7.09 -13.77 -6.83
CA LYS A 110 8.52 -13.60 -6.54
C LYS A 110 8.81 -12.33 -5.73
N ILE A 111 8.18 -11.21 -6.09
CA ILE A 111 8.35 -9.92 -5.37
C ILE A 111 7.81 -10.01 -3.94
N LEU A 112 6.61 -10.57 -3.77
CA LEU A 112 5.97 -10.68 -2.46
C LEU A 112 6.78 -11.57 -1.51
N GLU A 113 7.33 -12.69 -2.00
CA GLU A 113 8.11 -13.66 -1.21
C GLU A 113 9.58 -13.26 -0.99
N SER A 114 10.08 -12.25 -1.71
CA SER A 114 11.48 -11.83 -1.60
C SER A 114 11.75 -11.07 -0.31
N GLN A 115 12.69 -11.56 0.51
CA GLN A 115 13.20 -10.84 1.69
C GLN A 115 14.02 -9.59 1.33
N ASP A 116 14.58 -9.54 0.11
CA ASP A 116 15.41 -8.42 -0.36
C ASP A 116 14.57 -7.20 -0.80
N VAL A 117 13.24 -7.34 -0.77
CA VAL A 117 12.30 -6.27 -1.11
C VAL A 117 11.44 -5.98 0.11
N ALA A 118 11.60 -4.79 0.69
CA ALA A 118 10.74 -4.34 1.76
C ALA A 118 9.34 -4.00 1.22
N LYS A 119 8.29 -4.53 1.85
CA LYS A 119 6.89 -4.17 1.58
C LYS A 119 6.37 -3.35 2.74
N VAL A 120 5.96 -2.11 2.48
CA VAL A 120 5.50 -1.17 3.52
C VAL A 120 3.99 -0.98 3.41
N GLY A 121 3.30 -0.96 4.55
CA GLY A 121 1.85 -0.79 4.60
C GLY A 121 1.33 -0.58 6.02
N VAL A 122 0.01 -0.48 6.16
CA VAL A 122 -0.67 -0.39 7.46
C VAL A 122 -1.57 -1.61 7.63
N ALA A 123 -1.42 -2.30 8.74
CA ALA A 123 -2.05 -3.58 9.05
C ALA A 123 -1.54 -4.73 8.17
N ILE A 124 -0.30 -4.62 7.69
CA ILE A 124 0.27 -5.49 6.66
C ILE A 124 0.37 -6.97 7.09
N LEU A 125 0.46 -7.24 8.40
CA LEU A 125 0.47 -8.61 8.92
C LEU A 125 -0.89 -9.32 8.74
N ALA A 126 -2.00 -8.58 8.74
CA ALA A 126 -3.33 -9.13 8.47
C ALA A 126 -3.44 -9.54 6.99
N ASP A 127 -2.90 -8.73 6.10
CA ASP A 127 -2.82 -9.01 4.66
C ASP A 127 -1.93 -10.22 4.39
N TYR A 128 -0.75 -10.27 5.02
CA TYR A 128 0.15 -11.41 4.98
C TYR A 128 -0.54 -12.72 5.37
N THR A 129 -1.22 -12.72 6.52
CA THR A 129 -1.94 -13.90 7.01
C THR A 129 -3.00 -14.37 6.00
N ARG A 130 -3.65 -13.42 5.33
CA ARG A 130 -4.67 -13.69 4.31
C ARG A 130 -4.05 -14.23 3.02
N LEU A 131 -2.93 -13.68 2.58
CA LEU A 131 -2.15 -14.18 1.44
C LEU A 131 -1.67 -15.62 1.67
N GLN A 132 -1.05 -15.91 2.82
CA GLN A 132 -0.61 -17.26 3.17
C GLN A 132 -1.77 -18.25 3.14
N LYS A 133 -2.88 -17.88 3.75
CA LYS A 133 -4.03 -18.77 3.91
C LYS A 133 -4.75 -19.08 2.59
N HIS A 134 -4.88 -18.11 1.69
CA HIS A 134 -5.74 -18.22 0.52
C HIS A 134 -4.98 -18.39 -0.80
N LEU A 135 -3.70 -17.99 -0.85
CA LEU A 135 -2.83 -18.17 -2.00
C LEU A 135 -1.64 -19.12 -1.73
N GLY A 136 -1.39 -19.51 -0.47
CA GLY A 136 -0.27 -20.40 -0.12
C GLY A 136 1.12 -19.77 -0.26
N ILE A 137 1.20 -18.48 -0.60
CA ILE A 137 2.47 -17.77 -0.74
C ILE A 137 3.06 -17.38 0.62
N GLN A 138 4.37 -17.20 0.70
CA GLN A 138 5.07 -16.81 1.93
C GLN A 138 5.69 -15.41 1.81
N PRO A 139 4.90 -14.32 1.94
CA PRO A 139 5.48 -12.99 1.85
C PRO A 139 6.58 -12.73 2.92
N SER A 140 7.56 -11.89 2.60
CA SER A 140 8.69 -11.61 3.50
C SER A 140 9.08 -10.14 3.43
N GLY A 141 9.82 -9.59 4.39
CA GLY A 141 10.28 -8.20 4.37
C GLY A 141 9.16 -7.19 4.64
N LEU A 142 8.25 -7.47 5.58
CA LEU A 142 7.09 -6.60 5.83
C LEU A 142 7.46 -5.51 6.84
N ILE A 143 7.21 -4.25 6.51
CA ILE A 143 7.40 -3.12 7.42
C ILE A 143 6.02 -2.54 7.75
N GLU A 144 5.63 -2.66 9.02
CA GLU A 144 4.42 -2.05 9.55
C GLU A 144 4.66 -0.56 9.84
N LEU A 145 4.01 0.31 9.06
CA LEU A 145 4.18 1.76 9.17
C LEU A 145 3.75 2.30 10.53
N SER A 146 2.78 1.67 11.20
CA SER A 146 2.35 2.08 12.54
C SER A 146 3.49 1.99 13.57
N HIS A 147 4.38 0.99 13.44
CA HIS A 147 5.53 0.85 14.34
C HIS A 147 6.51 2.02 14.14
N LEU A 148 6.81 2.34 12.89
CA LEU A 148 7.70 3.45 12.55
C LEU A 148 7.09 4.81 12.90
N HIS A 149 5.78 4.98 12.71
CA HIS A 149 5.01 6.15 13.13
C HIS A 149 5.12 6.39 14.63
N ASN A 150 4.82 5.37 15.45
CA ASN A 150 4.89 5.51 16.91
C ASN A 150 6.32 5.82 17.37
N LEU A 151 7.32 5.19 16.77
CA LEU A 151 8.72 5.49 17.04
C LEU A 151 9.03 6.97 16.77
N VAL A 152 8.69 7.47 15.58
CA VAL A 152 8.96 8.87 15.20
C VAL A 152 8.22 9.86 16.08
N MET A 153 6.96 9.56 16.45
CA MET A 153 6.13 10.46 17.25
C MET A 153 6.56 10.57 18.72
N TYR A 154 7.08 9.47 19.29
CA TYR A 154 7.19 9.36 20.75
C TYR A 154 8.62 9.18 21.27
N SER A 155 9.59 8.73 20.47
CA SER A 155 10.95 8.44 20.96
C SER A 155 11.65 9.65 21.62
N GLY A 156 11.35 10.88 21.21
CA GLY A 156 11.97 12.08 21.78
C GLY A 156 11.26 12.68 23.00
N SER A 157 10.05 12.24 23.33
CA SER A 157 9.20 12.90 24.34
C SER A 157 8.55 11.93 25.31
N ARG A 158 8.10 10.77 24.83
CA ARG A 158 7.33 9.78 25.56
C ARG A 158 7.72 8.35 25.15
N PRO A 159 8.95 7.89 25.46
CA PRO A 159 9.43 6.58 25.01
C PRO A 159 8.51 5.41 25.38
N GLU A 160 7.74 5.52 26.47
CA GLU A 160 6.74 4.54 26.89
C GLU A 160 5.58 4.35 25.88
N MET A 161 5.37 5.32 24.98
CA MET A 161 4.35 5.26 23.93
C MET A 161 4.88 4.67 22.61
N VAL A 162 6.17 4.34 22.51
CA VAL A 162 6.73 3.61 21.36
C VAL A 162 6.27 2.16 21.44
N THR A 163 5.08 1.92 20.90
CA THR A 163 4.38 0.63 20.95
C THR A 163 4.13 0.07 19.55
N ARG A 164 3.73 -1.21 19.48
CA ARG A 164 3.22 -1.85 18.25
C ARG A 164 1.73 -1.55 17.97
N LYS A 165 1.16 -0.52 18.61
CA LYS A 165 -0.25 -0.19 18.43
C LYS A 165 -0.50 0.34 17.01
N MET A 166 -1.51 -0.22 16.36
CA MET A 166 -1.95 0.20 15.03
C MET A 166 -2.47 1.64 15.01
N VAL A 167 -2.05 2.40 14.00
CA VAL A 167 -2.57 3.74 13.70
C VAL A 167 -3.08 3.74 12.26
N SER A 168 -4.32 4.18 12.05
CA SER A 168 -4.92 4.14 10.69
C SER A 168 -4.08 4.91 9.67
N LEU A 169 -4.02 4.42 8.44
CA LEU A 169 -3.32 5.06 7.32
C LEU A 169 -3.73 6.54 7.19
N ALA A 170 -5.02 6.84 7.23
CA ALA A 170 -5.53 8.21 7.13
C ALA A 170 -4.98 9.15 8.22
N ASN A 171 -4.87 8.67 9.47
CA ASN A 171 -4.31 9.47 10.56
C ASN A 171 -2.80 9.69 10.36
N GLN A 172 -2.06 8.67 9.90
CA GLN A 172 -0.64 8.79 9.60
C GLN A 172 -0.40 9.77 8.44
N VAL A 173 -1.17 9.66 7.36
CA VAL A 173 -1.12 10.57 6.20
C VAL A 173 -1.42 12.00 6.63
N GLN A 174 -2.47 12.23 7.40
CA GLN A 174 -2.76 13.58 7.90
C GLN A 174 -1.62 14.11 8.78
N SER A 175 -1.08 13.28 9.68
CA SER A 175 -0.02 13.67 10.62
C SER A 175 1.33 13.96 9.95
N HIS A 176 1.61 13.34 8.79
CA HIS A 176 2.94 13.38 8.20
C HIS A 176 3.01 13.96 6.80
N LEU A 177 1.93 13.87 6.03
CA LEU A 177 1.81 14.41 4.68
C LEU A 177 0.85 15.62 4.63
N GLN A 178 0.35 16.08 5.79
CA GLN A 178 -0.36 17.34 6.00
C GLN A 178 -1.70 17.48 5.26
N LEU A 179 -2.21 16.42 4.65
CA LEU A 179 -3.49 16.38 3.94
C LEU A 179 -4.29 15.16 4.38
N PRO A 180 -5.63 15.23 4.44
CA PRO A 180 -6.46 14.07 4.77
C PRO A 180 -6.53 13.09 3.59
N LEU A 181 -6.54 11.79 3.84
CA LEU A 181 -7.02 10.81 2.86
C LEU A 181 -8.55 10.86 2.80
N TYR A 182 -9.10 10.74 1.59
CA TYR A 182 -10.55 10.65 1.41
C TYR A 182 -11.09 9.35 2.03
N LYS A 183 -11.98 9.48 3.01
CA LYS A 183 -12.68 8.35 3.65
C LYS A 183 -14.04 8.17 2.98
N GLY A 184 -14.09 7.35 1.94
CA GLY A 184 -15.32 7.01 1.23
C GLY A 184 -15.83 5.60 1.53
N THR A 185 -17.01 5.27 1.01
CA THR A 185 -17.60 3.92 1.06
C THR A 185 -16.92 2.91 0.12
N VAL A 186 -15.93 3.37 -0.66
CA VAL A 186 -15.20 2.56 -1.65
C VAL A 186 -14.51 1.36 -1.00
N ARG A 187 -13.98 1.51 0.22
CA ARG A 187 -13.36 0.42 0.98
C ARG A 187 -14.27 -0.81 1.10
N THR A 188 -15.58 -0.60 1.25
CA THR A 188 -16.57 -1.66 1.41
C THR A 188 -17.28 -2.02 0.11
N SER A 189 -16.71 -1.65 -1.04
CA SER A 189 -17.28 -1.97 -2.36
C SER A 189 -16.97 -3.41 -2.80
N ASP A 190 -17.61 -3.88 -3.88
CA ASP A 190 -17.34 -5.21 -4.42
C ASP A 190 -16.04 -5.20 -5.23
N TRP A 191 -14.96 -5.65 -4.57
CA TRP A 191 -13.63 -5.81 -5.17
C TRP A 191 -13.51 -7.02 -6.09
N GLY A 192 -14.57 -7.83 -6.26
CA GLY A 192 -14.55 -8.99 -7.14
C GLY A 192 -14.98 -8.73 -8.58
N LYS A 193 -15.21 -7.47 -8.94
CA LYS A 193 -15.69 -7.00 -10.25
C LYS A 193 -14.78 -5.91 -10.78
N GLU A 194 -14.85 -5.61 -12.08
CA GLU A 194 -14.05 -4.54 -12.67
C GLU A 194 -14.14 -3.23 -11.86
N LEU A 195 -12.99 -2.66 -11.55
CA LEU A 195 -12.89 -1.42 -10.79
C LEU A 195 -13.47 -0.26 -11.60
N ASN A 196 -14.36 0.50 -10.97
CA ASN A 196 -14.72 1.82 -11.46
C ASN A 196 -13.61 2.85 -11.15
N HIS A 197 -13.75 4.05 -11.69
CA HIS A 197 -12.77 5.13 -11.49
C HIS A 197 -12.52 5.45 -10.01
N GLN A 198 -13.55 5.46 -9.16
CA GLN A 198 -13.40 5.76 -7.73
C GLN A 198 -12.60 4.66 -7.01
N GLN A 199 -12.84 3.39 -7.35
CA GLN A 199 -12.07 2.26 -6.82
C GLN A 199 -10.60 2.30 -7.26
N VAL A 200 -10.33 2.66 -8.52
CA VAL A 200 -8.95 2.82 -9.03
C VAL A 200 -8.23 3.93 -8.26
N VAL A 201 -8.84 5.10 -8.12
CA VAL A 201 -8.25 6.25 -7.39
C VAL A 201 -8.01 5.90 -5.92
N TYR A 202 -8.99 5.28 -5.26
CA TYR A 202 -8.86 4.84 -3.87
C TYR A 202 -7.69 3.87 -3.70
N ALA A 203 -7.69 2.76 -4.46
CA ALA A 203 -6.66 1.73 -4.35
C ALA A 203 -5.27 2.25 -4.69
N ALA A 204 -5.17 3.17 -5.67
CA ALA A 204 -3.91 3.81 -6.01
C ALA A 204 -3.40 4.76 -4.92
N ASN A 205 -4.31 5.54 -4.31
CA ASN A 205 -3.95 6.46 -3.24
C ASN A 205 -3.48 5.73 -1.98
N ASP A 206 -4.15 4.67 -1.55
CA ASP A 206 -3.82 3.96 -0.31
C ASP A 206 -2.42 3.33 -0.38
N VAL A 207 -2.12 2.58 -1.46
CA VAL A 207 -0.81 1.94 -1.63
C VAL A 207 0.32 2.97 -1.81
N TYR A 208 0.08 4.04 -2.57
CA TYR A 208 1.09 5.09 -2.79
C TYR A 208 1.30 5.91 -1.52
N ALA A 209 0.26 6.14 -0.71
CA ALA A 209 0.37 6.79 0.58
C ALA A 209 1.27 5.99 1.53
N GLY A 210 1.12 4.66 1.57
CA GLY A 210 2.02 3.78 2.33
C GLY A 210 3.49 3.95 1.91
N PHE A 211 3.77 3.89 0.61
CA PHE A 211 5.10 4.13 0.05
C PHE A 211 5.67 5.50 0.47
N ARG A 212 4.89 6.57 0.32
CA ARG A 212 5.31 7.93 0.67
C ARG A 212 5.50 8.15 2.17
N LEU A 213 4.64 7.55 2.99
CA LEU A 213 4.75 7.59 4.44
C LEU A 213 6.06 6.97 4.92
N TYR A 214 6.45 5.81 4.38
CA TYR A 214 7.72 5.19 4.73
C TYR A 214 8.88 6.17 4.56
N HIS A 215 9.02 6.78 3.37
CA HIS A 215 10.12 7.70 3.09
C HIS A 215 10.13 8.92 4.02
N VAL A 216 8.96 9.48 4.33
CA VAL A 216 8.86 10.63 5.24
C VAL A 216 9.18 10.23 6.68
N LEU A 217 8.65 9.11 7.14
CA LEU A 217 8.91 8.59 8.48
C LEU A 217 10.37 8.20 8.68
N GLU A 218 10.96 7.52 7.69
CA GLU A 218 12.36 7.08 7.73
C GLU A 218 13.31 8.29 7.71
N SER A 219 13.01 9.29 6.89
CA SER A 219 13.74 10.57 6.90
C SER A 219 13.67 11.24 8.28
N LYS A 220 12.49 11.29 8.90
CA LYS A 220 12.33 11.82 10.27
C LYS A 220 13.12 11.01 11.29
N ARG A 221 13.10 9.67 11.22
CA ARG A 221 13.87 8.78 12.10
C ARG A 221 15.37 9.05 11.99
N LEU A 222 15.89 9.13 10.76
CA LEU A 222 17.29 9.38 10.49
C LEU A 222 17.76 10.78 10.94
N ALA A 223 16.83 11.74 11.07
CA ALA A 223 17.12 13.07 11.60
C ALA A 223 17.12 13.15 13.14
N MET A 224 16.77 12.08 13.85
CA MET A 224 16.76 12.04 15.32
C MET A 224 18.18 11.87 15.89
N ASN A 225 18.39 12.30 17.14
CA ASN A 225 19.67 12.13 17.84
C ASN A 225 19.47 11.63 19.29
N PRO A 226 19.93 10.42 19.66
CA PRO A 226 20.52 9.42 18.76
C PRO A 226 19.49 8.91 17.74
N VAL A 227 19.96 8.36 16.62
CA VAL A 227 19.08 7.71 15.63
C VAL A 227 18.59 6.38 16.23
N PRO A 228 17.30 6.23 16.56
CA PRO A 228 16.78 4.98 17.09
C PRO A 228 16.81 3.89 16.00
N PRO A 229 16.98 2.61 16.32
CA PRO A 229 16.98 1.53 15.33
C PRO A 229 15.66 1.49 14.57
N GLN A 230 15.69 0.98 13.33
CA GLN A 230 14.46 0.71 12.59
C GLN A 230 13.64 -0.37 13.31
N PRO A 231 12.29 -0.28 13.34
CA PRO A 231 11.48 -1.39 13.81
C PRO A 231 11.76 -2.68 13.05
N ASP A 232 11.72 -3.82 13.75
CA ASP A 232 11.84 -5.12 13.11
C ASP A 232 10.74 -5.35 12.06
N PHE A 233 11.02 -6.24 11.11
CA PHE A 233 10.01 -6.70 10.17
C PHE A 233 8.82 -7.32 10.90
N ALA A 234 7.60 -6.99 10.46
CA ALA A 234 6.36 -7.34 11.14
C ALA A 234 6.12 -8.85 11.23
N GLU A 235 6.66 -9.64 10.30
CA GLU A 235 6.58 -11.10 10.34
C GLU A 235 7.54 -11.75 11.34
N ARG A 236 8.47 -11.00 11.94
CA ARG A 236 9.45 -11.51 12.92
C ARG A 236 9.05 -11.29 14.38
N GLY A 237 7.94 -10.59 14.66
CA GLY A 237 7.38 -10.44 16.00
C GLY A 237 6.44 -9.27 16.17
#